data_AF-A0A3D9YWJ2-F1
#
_entry.id   AF-A0A3D9YWJ2-F1
#
_cell.length_a   1.000
_cell.length_b   1.000
_cell.length_c   1.000
_cell.angle_alpha   90.00
_cell.angle_beta   90.00
_cell.angle_gamma   90.00
#
_symmetry.space_group_name_H-M   'P 1'
#
loop_
_entity.id
_entity.type
_entity.pdbx_description
1 polymer ?
#
loop_
_entity_poly.entity_id
_entity_poly.type
_entity_poly.pdbx_seq_one_letter_code
_entity_poly.pdbx_strand_id
1 'polypeptide(L)'
;MSTNFSGDPLSNDEIARYAIELRRSQGLNDLDIPNLMAILECDTLLTRFGTKRLERVVVPDEELGGDEAHTLITESCVRLRFSRTTNNRIEQLDRRARFTAAHELGHGVLHRNSAPLARARQQNVRRMVDSFVSVERQANFFASIYLVTDAMAACVECADDLSRYLLSGEAADVRWERESKRRSRPKIAAAFRSLADELRNVGRPPSTSKLEPLVCPKCFAKTLVFVGDRYECQGPCMGVNGEFPDGDGPIF
;
A
#
# COMPACT_ATOMS: atom_id res chain seq x y z
N MET A 1 -5.17 11.84 22.18
CA MET A 1 -6.30 11.28 21.40
C MET A 1 -6.01 11.56 19.94
N SER A 2 -5.63 10.55 19.16
CA SER A 2 -5.25 10.73 17.75
C SER A 2 -6.52 10.97 16.92
N THR A 3 -6.58 12.12 16.26
CA THR A 3 -7.68 12.50 15.38
C THR A 3 -7.36 11.98 13.98
N ASN A 4 -8.22 11.11 13.44
CA ASN A 4 -8.00 10.54 12.10
C ASN A 4 -8.24 11.63 11.05
N PHE A 5 -7.15 12.17 10.48
CA PHE A 5 -7.20 13.07 9.34
C PHE A 5 -7.15 12.27 8.03
N SER A 6 -8.04 12.60 7.09
CA SER A 6 -8.05 12.05 5.74
C SER A 6 -7.22 12.95 4.80
N GLY A 7 -6.12 12.42 4.27
CA GLY A 7 -5.25 13.09 3.30
C GLY A 7 -5.37 12.47 1.91
N ASP A 8 -4.60 12.98 0.95
CA ASP A 8 -4.46 12.35 -0.37
C ASP A 8 -4.05 10.88 -0.18
N PRO A 9 -4.77 9.92 -0.79
CA PRO A 9 -4.44 8.52 -0.63
C PRO A 9 -3.08 8.24 -1.27
N LEU A 10 -2.13 7.73 -0.48
CA LEU A 10 -0.82 7.28 -0.95
C LEU A 10 -0.65 5.81 -0.64
N SER A 11 -0.20 5.05 -1.63
CA SER A 11 0.19 3.66 -1.43
C SER A 11 1.49 3.57 -0.60
N ASN A 12 1.68 2.46 0.10
CA ASN A 12 2.90 2.20 0.85
C ASN A 12 4.16 2.27 -0.03
N ASP A 13 4.07 1.84 -1.30
CA ASP A 13 5.19 1.92 -2.24
C ASP A 13 5.52 3.37 -2.62
N GLU A 14 4.52 4.25 -2.71
CA GLU A 14 4.75 5.67 -2.92
C GLU A 14 5.40 6.35 -1.72
N ILE A 15 4.90 6.07 -0.51
CA ILE A 15 5.46 6.63 0.71
C ILE A 15 6.91 6.16 0.89
N ALA A 16 7.19 4.88 0.64
CA ALA A 16 8.53 4.34 0.71
C ALA A 16 9.47 5.02 -0.29
N ARG A 17 8.99 5.33 -1.50
CA ARG A 17 9.77 6.06 -2.50
C ARG A 17 10.18 7.43 -2.00
N TYR A 18 9.25 8.22 -1.44
CA TYR A 18 9.56 9.54 -0.90
C TYR A 18 10.52 9.49 0.29
N ALA A 19 10.36 8.51 1.19
CA ALA A 19 11.28 8.32 2.30
C ALA A 19 12.71 8.00 1.82
N ILE A 20 12.85 7.12 0.83
CA ILE A 20 14.14 6.77 0.23
C ILE A 20 14.73 7.97 -0.52
N GLU A 21 13.93 8.66 -1.34
CA GLU A 21 14.36 9.81 -2.12
C GLU A 21 14.87 10.94 -1.23
N LEU A 22 14.16 11.23 -0.14
CA LEU A 22 14.62 12.22 0.83
C LEU A 22 15.97 11.82 1.44
N ARG A 23 16.13 10.56 1.88
CA ARG A 23 17.43 10.07 2.36
C ARG A 23 18.53 10.21 1.32
N ARG A 24 18.23 9.93 0.05
CA ARG A 24 19.20 10.10 -1.06
C ARG A 24 19.61 11.55 -1.19
N SER A 25 18.65 12.48 -1.21
CA SER A 25 18.92 13.91 -1.36
C SER A 25 19.76 14.49 -0.21
N GLN A 26 19.75 13.82 0.95
CA GLN A 26 20.52 14.21 2.14
C GLN A 26 21.85 13.46 2.26
N GLY A 27 22.20 12.60 1.28
CA GLY A 27 23.45 11.81 1.32
C GLY A 27 23.47 10.71 2.38
N LEU A 28 22.30 10.24 2.83
CA LEU A 28 22.18 9.31 3.97
C LEU A 28 21.97 7.85 3.56
N ASN A 29 22.10 7.49 2.28
CA ASN A 29 21.79 6.14 1.83
C ASN A 29 22.66 5.06 2.47
N ASP A 30 23.92 5.39 2.74
CA ASP A 30 24.92 4.43 3.21
C ASP A 30 25.06 4.41 4.73
N LEU A 31 24.26 5.20 5.45
CA LEU A 31 24.28 5.25 6.91
C LEU A 31 23.20 4.35 7.49
N ASP A 32 23.59 3.42 8.37
CA ASP A 32 22.63 2.60 9.11
C ASP A 32 21.71 3.48 9.95
N ILE A 33 22.28 4.36 10.76
CA ILE A 33 21.52 5.24 11.64
C ILE A 33 21.58 6.68 11.09
N PRO A 34 20.49 7.22 10.50
CA PRO A 34 20.51 8.58 9.98
C PRO A 34 20.66 9.58 11.14
N ASN A 35 21.60 10.53 11.01
CA ASN A 35 21.73 11.64 11.94
C ASN A 35 20.55 12.60 11.73
N LEU A 36 19.46 12.36 12.46
CA LEU A 36 18.22 13.12 12.34
C LEU A 36 18.41 14.61 12.67
N MET A 37 19.39 14.94 13.53
CA MET A 37 19.70 16.33 13.85
C MET A 37 20.25 17.09 12.64
N ALA A 38 21.22 16.50 11.92
CA ALA A 38 21.76 17.09 10.70
C ALA A 38 20.68 17.30 9.63
N ILE A 39 19.70 16.40 9.56
CA ILE A 39 18.52 16.53 8.68
C ILE A 39 17.65 17.71 9.10
N LEU A 40 17.32 17.80 10.38
CA LEU A 40 16.45 18.85 10.90
C LEU A 40 17.10 20.24 10.86
N GLU A 41 18.42 20.29 10.66
CA GLU A 41 19.23 21.50 10.46
C GLU A 41 19.41 21.88 8.99
N CYS A 42 18.94 21.07 8.04
CA CYS A 42 18.95 21.44 6.64
C CYS A 42 17.98 22.61 6.38
N ASP A 43 18.38 23.57 5.55
CA ASP A 43 17.53 24.73 5.20
C ASP A 43 16.36 24.37 4.27
N THR A 44 16.45 23.22 3.59
CA THR A 44 15.48 22.79 2.59
C THR A 44 15.04 21.35 2.79
N LEU A 45 13.77 21.09 2.47
CA LEU A 45 13.15 19.77 2.50
C LEU A 45 12.58 19.44 1.11
N LEU A 46 12.99 18.30 0.55
CA LEU A 46 12.34 17.74 -0.62
C LEU A 46 10.98 17.14 -0.20
N THR A 47 9.90 17.68 -0.74
CA THR A 47 8.54 17.19 -0.49
C THR A 47 7.92 16.63 -1.77
N ARG A 48 6.80 15.92 -1.64
CA ARG A 48 5.95 15.52 -2.77
C ARG A 48 5.51 16.69 -3.65
N PHE A 49 5.58 17.92 -3.14
CA PHE A 49 5.13 19.14 -3.81
C PHE A 49 6.29 20.06 -4.19
N GLY A 50 7.51 19.51 -4.26
CA GLY A 50 8.73 20.25 -4.57
C GLY A 50 9.54 20.60 -3.33
N THR A 51 10.62 21.34 -3.54
CA THR A 51 11.52 21.76 -2.46
C THR A 51 10.88 22.91 -1.68
N LYS A 52 10.79 22.76 -0.36
CA LYS A 52 10.30 23.79 0.57
C LYS A 52 11.42 24.18 1.53
N ARG A 53 11.33 25.37 2.12
CA ARG A 53 12.17 25.73 3.27
C ARG A 53 11.81 24.83 4.45
N LEU A 54 12.81 24.34 5.17
CA LEU A 54 12.63 23.62 6.41
C LEU A 54 12.97 24.55 7.59
N GLU A 55 12.09 24.60 8.57
CA GLU A 55 12.31 25.34 9.81
C GLU A 55 12.12 24.43 11.00
N ARG A 56 13.18 24.23 11.79
CA ARG A 56 13.07 23.61 13.11
C ARG A 56 12.90 24.71 14.16
N VAL A 57 11.89 24.56 15.01
CA VAL A 57 11.61 25.47 16.12
C VAL A 57 11.50 24.67 17.41
N VAL A 58 12.32 25.00 18.39
CA VAL A 58 12.25 24.41 19.74
C VAL A 58 11.49 25.37 20.63
N VAL A 59 10.41 24.88 21.25
CA VAL A 59 9.54 25.67 22.13
C VAL A 59 9.52 25.08 23.55
N PRO A 60 9.15 25.86 24.58
CA PRO A 60 8.80 25.32 25.89
C PRO A 60 7.76 24.21 25.79
N ASP A 61 7.84 23.22 26.69
CA ASP A 61 6.99 22.04 26.65
C ASP A 61 5.49 22.38 26.82
N GLU A 62 5.20 23.43 27.58
CA GLU A 62 3.85 23.90 27.85
C GLU A 62 3.17 24.47 26.59
N GLU A 63 3.95 25.00 25.63
CA GLU A 63 3.41 25.59 24.40
C GLU A 63 2.82 24.57 23.44
N LEU A 64 3.20 23.29 23.57
CA LEU A 64 2.64 22.19 22.75
C LEU A 64 1.47 21.48 23.44
N GLY A 65 0.99 21.96 24.59
CA GLY A 65 -0.23 21.45 25.21
C GLY A 65 -0.15 19.96 25.62
N GLY A 66 1.06 19.46 25.89
CA GLY A 66 1.31 18.05 26.22
C GLY A 66 1.71 17.17 25.03
N ASP A 67 1.72 17.71 23.80
CA ASP A 67 2.24 17.02 22.63
C ASP A 67 3.77 17.13 22.53
N GLU A 68 4.40 16.14 21.91
CA GLU A 68 5.87 16.07 21.80
C GLU A 68 6.41 16.96 20.66
N ALA A 69 5.66 17.08 19.57
CA ALA A 69 6.02 17.82 18.37
C ALA A 69 4.79 18.09 17.49
N HIS A 70 4.84 19.10 16.61
CA HIS A 70 3.83 19.39 15.59
C HIS A 70 4.45 19.87 14.27
N THR A 71 3.81 19.54 13.16
CA THR A 71 4.17 20.02 11.82
C THR A 71 3.18 21.05 11.30
N LEU A 72 3.71 22.21 10.90
CA LEU A 72 2.98 23.27 10.22
C LEU A 72 3.48 23.40 8.79
N ILE A 73 2.58 23.28 7.81
CA ILE A 73 2.92 23.33 6.40
C ILE A 73 2.29 24.56 5.78
N THR A 74 3.09 25.36 5.09
CA THR A 74 2.66 26.50 4.27
C THR A 74 3.06 26.26 2.80
N GLU A 75 2.71 27.19 1.92
CA GLU A 75 3.07 27.10 0.51
C GLU A 75 4.60 27.03 0.29
N SER A 76 5.39 27.73 1.08
CA SER A 76 6.85 27.84 0.90
C SER A 76 7.67 27.18 2.01
N CYS A 77 7.06 26.78 3.13
CA CYS A 77 7.77 26.34 4.32
C CYS A 77 7.13 25.11 4.97
N VAL A 78 7.96 24.21 5.49
CA VAL A 78 7.60 23.17 6.45
C VAL A 78 8.28 23.52 7.76
N ARG A 79 7.46 23.82 8.78
CA ARG A 79 7.95 24.14 10.12
C ARG A 79 7.65 22.99 11.08
N LEU A 80 8.71 22.41 11.64
CA LEU A 80 8.67 21.37 12.64
C LEU A 80 8.88 22.00 14.02
N ARG A 81 7.88 21.91 14.88
CA ARG A 81 7.94 22.41 16.26
C ARG A 81 8.18 21.23 17.19
N PHE A 82 9.18 21.33 18.07
CA PHE A 82 9.49 20.32 19.08
C PHE A 82 9.43 20.94 20.47
N SER A 83 8.92 20.19 21.44
CA SER A 83 9.12 20.55 22.85
C SER A 83 10.61 20.49 23.18
N ARG A 84 11.06 21.24 24.17
CA ARG A 84 12.46 21.25 24.61
C ARG A 84 12.88 19.86 25.08
N THR A 85 12.01 19.16 25.80
CA THR A 85 12.27 17.78 26.24
C THR A 85 12.42 16.83 25.06
N THR A 86 11.52 16.86 24.08
CA THR A 86 11.61 16.01 22.89
C THR A 86 12.87 16.32 22.10
N ASN A 87 13.19 17.61 21.91
CA ASN A 87 14.40 18.04 21.21
C ASN A 87 15.67 17.46 21.84
N ASN A 88 15.83 17.60 23.17
CA ASN A 88 16.97 17.07 23.89
C ASN A 88 17.06 15.53 23.78
N ARG A 89 15.91 14.85 23.75
CA ARG A 89 15.85 13.39 23.58
C ARG A 89 16.25 12.95 22.17
N ILE A 90 15.94 13.73 21.14
CA ILE A 90 16.42 13.48 19.77
C ILE A 90 17.96 13.52 19.73
N GLU A 91 18.56 14.52 20.37
CA GLU A 91 20.02 14.67 20.47
C GLU A 91 20.68 13.51 21.22
N GLN A 92 19.99 12.96 22.22
CA GLN A 92 20.42 11.77 22.99
C GLN A 92 20.13 10.43 22.28
N LEU A 93 19.70 10.49 21.02
CA LEU A 93 19.35 9.32 20.20
C LEU A 93 18.20 8.47 20.78
N ASP A 94 17.30 9.08 21.57
CA ASP A 94 16.12 8.40 22.11
C ASP A 94 15.23 7.87 20.98
N ARG A 95 14.88 6.59 21.07
CA ARG A 95 14.10 5.86 20.06
C ARG A 95 12.77 6.53 19.74
N ARG A 96 12.01 6.89 20.77
CA ARG A 96 10.68 7.47 20.62
C ARG A 96 10.77 8.88 20.07
N ALA A 97 11.64 9.72 20.63
CA ALA A 97 11.80 11.09 20.18
C ALA A 97 12.25 11.17 18.71
N ARG A 98 13.14 10.27 18.27
CA ARG A 98 13.53 10.15 16.86
C ARG A 98 12.40 9.69 15.96
N PHE A 99 11.60 8.72 16.41
CA PHE A 99 10.42 8.29 15.68
C PHE A 99 9.41 9.44 15.54
N THR A 100 9.12 10.16 16.63
CA THR A 100 8.27 11.36 16.64
C THR A 100 8.79 12.39 15.62
N ALA A 101 10.09 12.70 15.62
CA ALA A 101 10.65 13.64 14.65
C ALA A 101 10.59 13.16 13.19
N ALA A 102 10.80 11.87 12.93
CA ALA A 102 10.64 11.30 11.59
C ALA A 102 9.16 11.26 11.14
N HIS A 103 8.23 11.09 12.09
CA HIS A 103 6.78 11.15 11.85
C HIS A 103 6.37 12.55 11.42
N GLU A 104 6.76 13.58 12.17
CA GLU A 104 6.52 14.98 11.82
C GLU A 104 7.15 15.35 10.46
N LEU A 105 8.38 14.88 10.21
CA LEU A 105 9.01 15.04 8.90
C LEU A 105 8.17 14.39 7.78
N GLY A 106 7.60 13.21 8.05
CA GLY A 106 6.68 12.53 7.15
C GLY A 106 5.46 13.38 6.81
N HIS A 107 4.88 14.08 7.78
CA HIS A 107 3.80 15.03 7.49
C HIS A 107 4.25 16.12 6.51
N GLY A 108 5.41 16.74 6.78
CA GLY A 108 5.98 17.79 5.94
C GLY A 108 6.29 17.35 4.51
N VAL A 109 6.69 16.09 4.33
CA VAL A 109 7.04 15.53 3.01
C VAL A 109 5.81 15.14 2.21
N LEU A 110 4.81 14.51 2.85
CA LEU A 110 3.71 13.83 2.15
C LEU A 110 2.48 14.70 1.94
N HIS A 111 2.23 15.69 2.80
CA HIS A 111 0.95 16.39 2.86
C HIS A 111 1.08 17.89 2.55
N ARG A 112 -0.01 18.49 2.05
CA ARG A 112 -0.08 19.93 1.74
C ARG A 112 -0.49 20.77 2.93
N ASN A 113 -1.37 20.23 3.76
CA ASN A 113 -1.92 20.89 4.95
C ASN A 113 -1.99 19.86 6.08
N SER A 114 -1.66 20.27 7.30
CA SER A 114 -1.89 19.54 8.55
C SER A 114 -3.24 19.89 9.21
N ALA A 115 -4.16 20.53 8.48
CA ALA A 115 -5.41 21.05 9.02
C ALA A 115 -6.54 19.99 9.11
N PRO A 116 -7.40 20.05 10.15
CA PRO A 116 -8.61 19.23 10.25
C PRO A 116 -9.56 19.51 9.07
N LEU A 117 -9.78 18.53 8.20
CA LEU A 117 -10.91 18.61 7.28
C LEU A 117 -12.21 18.37 8.07
N ALA A 118 -12.91 19.46 8.34
CA ALA A 118 -14.25 19.46 8.85
C ALA A 118 -15.19 18.68 7.92
N ARG A 119 -15.79 17.60 8.45
CA ARG A 119 -17.09 17.02 8.10
C ARG A 119 -17.52 17.16 6.62
N ALA A 120 -17.08 16.23 5.77
CA ALA A 120 -17.88 15.81 4.63
C ALA A 120 -18.79 14.65 5.07
N ARG A 121 -20.08 14.94 5.25
CA ARG A 121 -21.13 13.94 5.39
C ARG A 121 -21.13 13.03 4.15
N GLN A 122 -20.99 11.71 4.34
CA GLN A 122 -21.93 10.67 3.87
C GLN A 122 -21.25 9.31 3.60
N GLN A 123 -21.86 8.30 4.25
CA GLN A 123 -22.18 6.96 3.73
C GLN A 123 -21.05 5.93 3.53
N ASN A 124 -21.03 4.96 4.46
CA ASN A 124 -21.04 3.52 4.20
C ASN A 124 -20.13 2.96 3.10
N VAL A 125 -18.80 3.02 3.29
CA VAL A 125 -17.89 1.98 2.79
C VAL A 125 -16.94 1.56 3.91
N ARG A 126 -17.13 0.34 4.41
CA ARG A 126 -16.47 -0.21 5.60
C ARG A 126 -14.97 -0.49 5.40
N ARG A 127 -14.17 0.08 6.31
CA ARG A 127 -12.97 -0.46 7.01
C ARG A 127 -11.70 -0.91 6.26
N MET A 128 -11.68 -1.09 4.94
CA MET A 128 -10.44 -1.48 4.22
C MET A 128 -9.79 -0.33 3.43
N VAL A 129 -10.52 0.78 3.24
CA VAL A 129 -10.09 1.97 2.48
C VAL A 129 -9.44 3.03 3.41
N ASP A 130 -9.51 2.83 4.73
CA ASP A 130 -9.11 3.83 5.73
C ASP A 130 -7.58 3.96 5.92
N SER A 131 -6.81 2.90 5.63
CA SER A 131 -5.36 2.90 5.89
C SER A 131 -4.58 3.79 4.94
N PHE A 132 -4.98 3.82 3.66
CA PHE A 132 -4.37 4.69 2.65
C PHE A 132 -4.78 6.14 2.80
N VAL A 133 -5.87 6.42 3.50
CA VAL A 133 -6.41 7.79 3.64
C VAL A 133 -5.89 8.45 4.92
N SER A 134 -5.56 7.66 5.95
CA SER A 134 -5.09 8.19 7.24
C SER A 134 -3.70 8.82 7.15
N VAL A 135 -3.64 10.14 7.30
CA VAL A 135 -2.40 10.95 7.35
C VAL A 135 -1.44 10.43 8.42
N GLU A 136 -1.95 10.12 9.60
CA GLU A 136 -1.19 9.55 10.72
C GLU A 136 -0.52 8.22 10.37
N ARG A 137 -1.26 7.31 9.71
CA ARG A 137 -0.72 6.02 9.28
C ARG A 137 0.34 6.20 8.19
N GLN A 138 0.11 7.13 7.26
CA GLN A 138 1.10 7.43 6.23
C GLN A 138 2.38 8.01 6.83
N ALA A 139 2.28 8.92 7.79
CA ALA A 139 3.43 9.50 8.50
C ALA A 139 4.18 8.46 9.35
N ASN A 140 3.47 7.57 10.06
CA ASN A 140 4.07 6.44 10.77
C ASN A 140 4.80 5.48 9.81
N PHE A 141 4.18 5.16 8.67
CA PHE A 141 4.80 4.33 7.65
C PHE A 141 6.07 5.00 7.10
N PHE A 142 6.00 6.28 6.77
CA PHE A 142 7.15 7.08 6.35
C PHE A 142 8.29 7.02 7.36
N ALA A 143 8.02 7.30 8.64
CA ALA A 143 9.02 7.29 9.70
C ALA A 143 9.73 5.93 9.80
N SER A 144 8.98 4.83 9.67
CA SER A 144 9.54 3.47 9.72
C SER A 144 10.53 3.18 8.59
N ILE A 145 10.22 3.61 7.37
CA ILE A 145 11.10 3.44 6.21
C ILE A 145 12.28 4.40 6.28
N TYR A 146 12.01 5.63 6.72
CA TYR A 146 13.02 6.68 6.78
C TYR A 146 14.09 6.39 7.84
N LEU A 147 13.72 5.85 9.00
CA LEU A 147 14.68 5.51 10.05
C LEU A 147 15.42 4.19 9.79
N VAL A 148 14.75 3.18 9.22
CA VAL A 148 15.31 1.84 9.03
C VAL A 148 15.53 1.53 7.54
N THR A 149 16.82 1.53 7.15
CA THR A 149 17.23 1.22 5.78
C THR A 149 16.86 -0.20 5.36
N ASP A 150 16.82 -0.43 4.04
CA ASP A 150 16.66 -1.78 3.49
C ASP A 150 17.81 -2.72 3.88
N ALA A 151 19.02 -2.19 4.08
CA ALA A 151 20.16 -2.96 4.56
C ALA A 151 19.96 -3.43 6.01
N MET A 152 19.58 -2.52 6.91
CA MET A 152 19.28 -2.88 8.30
C MET A 152 18.13 -3.88 8.41
N ALA A 153 17.06 -3.68 7.65
CA ALA A 153 15.93 -4.61 7.62
C ALA A 153 16.33 -5.98 7.06
N ALA A 154 17.29 -6.05 6.14
CA ALA A 154 17.82 -7.31 5.63
C ALA A 154 18.67 -8.07 6.68
N CYS A 155 19.26 -7.36 7.63
CA CYS A 155 20.14 -7.94 8.66
C CYS A 155 19.39 -8.48 9.90
N VAL A 156 18.08 -8.26 10.01
CA VAL A 156 17.27 -8.77 11.14
C VAL A 156 16.52 -10.05 10.80
N GLU A 157 16.23 -10.84 11.84
CA GLU A 157 15.50 -12.11 11.73
C GLU A 157 14.01 -11.99 12.10
N CYS A 158 13.65 -10.95 12.87
CA CYS A 158 12.27 -10.72 13.28
C CYS A 158 11.96 -9.22 13.52
N ALA A 159 10.67 -8.91 13.70
CA ALA A 159 10.20 -7.56 14.01
C ALA A 159 10.74 -7.05 15.37
N ASP A 160 10.90 -7.92 16.36
CA ASP A 160 11.46 -7.53 17.66
C ASP A 160 12.88 -6.98 17.54
N ASP A 161 13.70 -7.53 16.64
CA ASP A 161 15.03 -7.00 16.39
C ASP A 161 14.96 -5.58 15.80
N LEU A 162 14.00 -5.30 14.91
CA LEU A 162 13.77 -3.96 14.38
C LEU A 162 13.29 -2.97 15.45
N SER A 163 12.50 -3.41 16.42
CA SER A 163 12.10 -2.56 17.56
C SER A 163 13.31 -2.13 18.42
N ARG A 164 14.38 -2.92 18.42
CA ARG A 164 15.65 -2.57 19.07
C ARG A 164 16.39 -1.47 18.29
N TYR A 165 16.17 -1.38 16.97
CA TYR A 165 16.74 -0.37 16.06
C TYR A 165 15.88 0.89 15.88
N LEU A 166 15.19 1.36 16.93
CA LEU A 166 14.52 2.69 16.99
C LEU A 166 13.09 2.77 16.42
N LEU A 167 12.39 1.65 16.27
CA LEU A 167 10.97 1.64 15.88
C LEU A 167 10.06 1.34 17.07
N SER A 168 8.85 1.89 17.07
CA SER A 168 7.75 1.36 17.90
C SER A 168 7.40 -0.06 17.42
N GLY A 169 6.76 -0.88 18.28
CA GLY A 169 6.38 -2.25 17.91
C GLY A 169 5.57 -2.31 16.61
N GLU A 170 4.56 -1.45 16.48
CA GLU A 170 3.74 -1.36 15.26
C GLU A 170 4.55 -0.97 14.02
N ALA A 171 5.48 -0.03 14.14
CA ALA A 171 6.34 0.38 13.04
C ALA A 171 7.33 -0.73 12.64
N ALA A 172 7.82 -1.49 13.62
CA ALA A 172 8.68 -2.65 13.39
C ALA A 172 7.94 -3.78 12.66
N ASP A 173 6.71 -4.07 13.05
CA ASP A 173 5.84 -5.07 12.40
C ASP A 173 5.60 -4.72 10.93
N VAL A 174 5.22 -3.47 10.67
CA VAL A 174 4.99 -2.95 9.30
C VAL A 174 6.26 -3.06 8.45
N ARG A 175 7.42 -2.71 9.03
CA ARG A 175 8.70 -2.78 8.33
C ARG A 175 9.11 -4.22 8.03
N TRP A 176 8.91 -5.13 8.99
CA TRP A 176 9.20 -6.54 8.87
C TRP A 176 8.31 -7.23 7.84
N GLU A 177 7.02 -6.91 7.81
CA GLU A 177 6.08 -7.46 6.83
C GLU A 177 6.53 -7.14 5.40
N ARG A 178 6.97 -5.90 5.14
CA ARG A 178 7.50 -5.47 3.84
C ARG A 178 8.74 -6.25 3.45
N GLU A 179 9.69 -6.41 4.37
CA GLU A 179 10.93 -7.14 4.10
C GLU A 179 10.66 -8.64 3.90
N SER A 180 9.77 -9.24 4.68
CA SER A 180 9.31 -10.62 4.51
C SER A 180 8.65 -10.85 3.14
N LYS A 181 7.82 -9.91 2.69
CA LYS A 181 7.24 -9.91 1.34
C LYS A 181 8.33 -9.78 0.27
N ARG A 182 9.32 -8.90 0.46
CA ARG A 182 10.45 -8.73 -0.46
C ARG A 182 11.29 -10.02 -0.57
N ARG A 183 11.59 -10.69 0.55
CA ARG A 183 12.33 -11.97 0.59
C ARG A 183 11.57 -13.12 -0.07
N SER A 184 10.25 -13.15 0.05
CA SER A 184 9.40 -14.22 -0.51
C SER A 184 9.04 -14.01 -2.00
N ARG A 185 9.01 -12.75 -2.50
CA ARG A 185 8.65 -12.43 -3.89
C ARG A 185 9.42 -13.24 -4.96
N PRO A 186 10.74 -13.42 -4.90
CA PRO A 186 11.47 -14.22 -5.90
C PRO A 186 11.02 -15.68 -5.92
N LYS A 187 10.77 -16.27 -4.74
CA LYS A 187 10.30 -17.66 -4.59
C LYS A 187 8.89 -17.82 -5.15
N ILE A 188 8.00 -16.89 -4.82
CA ILE A 188 6.62 -16.87 -5.35
C ILE A 188 6.63 -16.70 -6.87
N ALA A 189 7.41 -15.77 -7.41
CA ALA A 189 7.52 -15.57 -8.86
C ALA A 189 8.11 -16.80 -9.57
N ALA A 190 9.07 -17.49 -8.96
CA ALA A 190 9.59 -18.75 -9.49
C ALA A 190 8.54 -19.86 -9.48
N ALA A 191 7.77 -20.00 -8.39
CA ALA A 191 6.68 -20.97 -8.29
C ALA A 191 5.58 -20.70 -9.33
N PHE A 192 5.18 -19.43 -9.52
CA PHE A 192 4.21 -19.05 -10.56
C PHE A 192 4.73 -19.34 -11.98
N ARG A 193 6.02 -19.12 -12.25
CA ARG A 193 6.62 -19.49 -13.55
C ARG A 193 6.60 -21.00 -13.74
N SER A 194 7.01 -21.77 -12.74
CA SER A 194 6.96 -23.24 -12.79
C SER A 194 5.54 -23.74 -13.06
N LEU A 195 4.55 -23.22 -12.35
CA LEU A 195 3.14 -23.58 -12.56
C LEU A 195 2.64 -23.17 -13.95
N ALA A 196 3.02 -21.98 -14.42
CA ALA A 196 2.65 -21.52 -15.76
C ALA A 196 3.30 -22.38 -16.86
N ASP A 197 4.53 -22.85 -16.66
CA ASP A 197 5.24 -23.74 -17.58
C ASP A 197 4.62 -25.15 -17.54
N GLU A 198 4.27 -25.66 -16.36
CA GLU A 198 3.48 -26.90 -16.21
C GLU A 198 2.15 -26.80 -16.96
N LEU A 199 1.38 -25.73 -16.78
CA LEU A 199 0.12 -25.53 -17.49
C LEU A 199 0.28 -25.40 -19.01
N ARG A 200 1.41 -24.87 -19.49
CA ARG A 200 1.74 -24.88 -20.93
C ARG A 200 2.08 -26.30 -21.42
N ASN A 201 2.76 -27.08 -20.59
CA ASN A 201 3.22 -28.44 -20.91
C ASN A 201 2.12 -29.50 -20.79
N VAL A 202 1.07 -29.25 -20.01
CA VAL A 202 -0.15 -30.08 -19.93
C VAL A 202 -0.94 -30.05 -21.26
N GLY A 203 -0.48 -29.26 -22.23
CA GLY A 203 -1.09 -29.14 -23.55
C GLY A 203 -2.33 -28.25 -23.47
N ARG A 204 -2.63 -27.57 -24.58
CA ARG A 204 -3.96 -26.99 -24.75
C ARG A 204 -4.97 -28.12 -24.45
N PRO A 205 -6.02 -27.90 -23.64
CA PRO A 205 -7.14 -28.83 -23.61
C PRO A 205 -7.49 -29.11 -25.08
N PRO A 206 -7.74 -30.37 -25.48
CA PRO A 206 -8.03 -30.69 -26.86
C PRO A 206 -9.06 -29.67 -27.32
N SER A 207 -8.68 -28.88 -28.34
CA SER A 207 -9.57 -27.93 -29.02
C SER A 207 -10.89 -28.64 -29.10
N THR A 208 -11.90 -28.14 -28.38
CA THR A 208 -13.22 -28.76 -28.27
C THR A 208 -13.49 -29.44 -29.58
N SER A 209 -13.42 -30.78 -29.55
CA SER A 209 -13.58 -31.64 -30.72
C SER A 209 -14.72 -31.04 -31.50
N LYS A 210 -14.47 -30.59 -32.74
CA LYS A 210 -15.44 -29.91 -33.60
C LYS A 210 -16.81 -30.52 -33.31
N LEU A 211 -17.61 -29.85 -32.47
CA LEU A 211 -18.93 -30.34 -32.13
C LEU A 211 -19.62 -30.29 -33.47
N GLU A 212 -19.92 -31.46 -34.03
CA GLU A 212 -20.61 -31.53 -35.30
C GLU A 212 -21.85 -30.66 -35.14
N PRO A 213 -22.03 -29.64 -36.00
CA PRO A 213 -23.07 -28.65 -35.79
C PRO A 213 -24.40 -29.38 -35.76
N LEU A 214 -25.05 -29.38 -34.59
CA LEU A 214 -26.31 -30.06 -34.36
C LEU A 214 -27.31 -29.59 -35.42
N VAL A 215 -27.82 -30.56 -36.17
CA VAL A 215 -28.73 -30.34 -37.28
C VAL A 215 -30.16 -30.46 -36.74
N CYS A 216 -31.02 -29.48 -37.03
CA CYS A 216 -32.41 -29.56 -36.63
C CYS A 216 -33.07 -30.79 -37.30
N PRO A 217 -33.66 -31.73 -36.55
CA PRO A 217 -34.26 -32.93 -37.15
C PRO A 217 -35.51 -32.62 -37.99
N LYS A 218 -36.09 -31.42 -37.84
CA LYS A 218 -37.29 -31.00 -38.56
C LYS A 218 -37.00 -30.28 -39.89
N CYS A 219 -35.97 -29.42 -39.92
CA CYS A 219 -35.65 -28.62 -41.10
C CYS A 219 -34.25 -28.88 -41.68
N PHE A 220 -33.47 -29.75 -41.05
CA PHE A 220 -32.09 -30.11 -41.41
C PHE A 220 -31.10 -28.93 -41.51
N ALA A 221 -31.46 -27.77 -40.94
CA ALA A 221 -30.58 -26.61 -40.85
C ALA A 221 -29.63 -26.74 -39.65
N LYS A 222 -28.39 -26.26 -39.81
CA LYS A 222 -27.36 -26.18 -38.76
C LYS A 222 -27.58 -24.95 -37.86
N THR A 223 -28.76 -24.86 -37.26
CA THR A 223 -29.24 -23.68 -36.53
C THR A 223 -29.79 -24.02 -35.13
N LEU A 224 -29.45 -25.18 -34.58
CA LEU A 224 -29.79 -25.52 -33.19
C LEU A 224 -28.83 -24.81 -32.24
N VAL A 225 -29.41 -24.09 -31.27
CA VAL A 225 -28.68 -23.44 -30.17
C VAL A 225 -29.25 -23.93 -28.85
N PHE A 226 -28.37 -24.12 -27.87
CA PHE A 226 -28.76 -24.53 -26.53
C PHE A 226 -29.22 -23.31 -25.72
N VAL A 227 -30.44 -23.34 -25.19
CA VAL A 227 -31.04 -22.25 -24.41
C VAL A 227 -31.57 -22.85 -23.12
N GLY A 228 -30.86 -22.60 -22.01
CA GLY A 228 -31.21 -23.14 -20.70
C GLY A 228 -30.92 -24.63 -20.60
N ASP A 229 -31.96 -25.46 -20.67
CA ASP A 229 -31.94 -26.92 -20.58
C ASP A 229 -32.41 -27.63 -21.87
N ARG A 230 -32.64 -26.88 -22.95
CA ARG A 230 -33.21 -27.40 -24.21
C ARG A 230 -32.52 -26.82 -25.44
N TYR A 231 -32.72 -27.45 -26.58
CA TYR A 231 -32.25 -26.94 -27.87
C TYR A 231 -33.38 -26.26 -28.64
N GLU A 232 -33.11 -25.05 -29.12
CA GLU A 232 -34.04 -24.26 -29.93
C GLU A 232 -33.47 -24.09 -31.34
N CYS A 233 -34.29 -24.36 -32.35
CA CYS A 233 -33.90 -24.14 -33.74
C CYS A 233 -34.21 -22.70 -34.15
N GLN A 234 -33.16 -21.93 -34.48
CA GLN A 234 -33.30 -20.56 -34.99
C GLN A 234 -33.58 -20.49 -36.51
N GLY A 235 -33.90 -21.62 -37.13
CA GLY A 235 -34.27 -21.72 -38.54
C GLY A 235 -35.78 -21.49 -38.77
N PRO A 236 -36.26 -21.68 -40.01
CA PRO A 236 -37.63 -21.34 -40.42
C PRO A 236 -38.73 -22.14 -39.71
N CYS A 237 -38.40 -23.23 -39.00
CA CYS A 237 -39.38 -24.04 -38.30
C CYS A 237 -39.73 -23.54 -36.89
N MET A 238 -38.97 -22.59 -36.31
CA MET A 238 -39.16 -21.98 -34.97
C MET A 238 -39.71 -22.95 -33.90
N GLY A 239 -39.28 -24.21 -33.96
CA GLY A 239 -39.80 -25.29 -33.13
C GLY A 239 -38.91 -25.49 -31.92
N VAL A 240 -39.52 -25.54 -30.73
CA VAL A 240 -38.87 -25.98 -29.50
C VAL A 240 -38.89 -27.51 -29.52
N ASN A 241 -37.76 -28.15 -29.73
CA ASN A 241 -37.67 -29.61 -29.58
C ASN A 241 -37.29 -29.89 -28.12
N GLY A 242 -38.27 -30.31 -27.32
CA GLY A 242 -38.05 -30.80 -25.96
C GLY A 242 -37.59 -32.26 -25.90
N GLU A 243 -37.43 -32.92 -27.04
CA GLU A 243 -37.02 -34.31 -27.12
C GLU A 243 -35.56 -34.39 -27.57
N PHE A 244 -34.75 -35.06 -26.74
CA PHE A 244 -33.34 -35.32 -27.00
C PHE A 244 -33.18 -36.11 -28.32
N PRO A 245 -32.16 -35.80 -29.15
CA PRO A 245 -31.87 -36.56 -30.38
C PRO A 245 -31.64 -38.07 -30.14
N ASP A 246 -31.37 -38.42 -28.89
CA ASP A 246 -30.90 -39.71 -28.40
C ASP A 246 -32.06 -40.66 -28.01
N GLY A 247 -33.29 -40.13 -27.88
CA GLY A 247 -34.47 -40.92 -27.48
C GLY A 247 -34.53 -41.32 -26.00
N ASP A 248 -33.50 -41.03 -25.21
CA ASP A 248 -33.48 -41.34 -23.78
C ASP A 248 -33.96 -40.14 -22.96
N GLY A 249 -35.16 -40.27 -22.38
CA GLY A 249 -35.66 -39.35 -21.36
C GLY A 249 -34.90 -39.50 -20.03
N PRO A 250 -34.98 -38.51 -19.13
CA PRO A 250 -34.25 -38.54 -17.86
C PRO A 250 -34.80 -39.67 -16.97
N ILE A 251 -33.89 -40.57 -16.58
CA ILE A 251 -34.14 -41.52 -15.49
C ILE A 251 -34.03 -40.72 -14.18
N PHE A 252 -35.12 -40.70 -13.41
CA PHE A 252 -35.20 -40.10 -12.07
C PHE A 252 -34.29 -40.81 -11.06
#